data_AF-A0A3A3FHN8-F1
#
_entry.id   AF-A0A3A3FHN8-F1
#
_cell.length_a   1.000
_cell.length_b   1.000
_cell.length_c   1.000
_cell.angle_alpha   90.00
_cell.angle_beta   90.00
_cell.angle_gamma   90.00
#
_symmetry.space_group_name_H-M   'P 1'
#
loop_
_entity.id
_entity.type
_entity.pdbx_description
1 polymer ?
#
loop_
_entity_poly.entity_id
_entity_poly.type
_entity_poly.pdbx_seq_one_letter_code
_entity_poly.pdbx_strand_id
1 'polypeptide(L)' 'MWLEMLMRGDLNTIGLVLGFLGTVVVFFFGMPSVNVLNEGSYVAMEITPKMRLYSWISRLGLGLIAIGFACQLSAIG' A
#
# COMPACT_ATOMS: atom_id res chain seq x y z
N MET A 1 29.10 -5.19 13.14
CA MET A 1 29.05 -3.72 12.94
C MET A 1 28.93 -3.34 11.45
N TRP A 2 29.88 -3.67 10.57
CA TRP A 2 29.77 -3.36 9.12
C TRP A 2 28.62 -4.08 8.39
N LEU A 3 28.39 -5.36 8.69
CA LEU A 3 27.28 -6.13 8.10
C LEU A 3 25.89 -5.57 8.47
N GLU A 4 25.73 -5.03 9.68
CA GLU A 4 24.46 -4.47 10.13
C GLU A 4 24.18 -3.10 9.49
N MET A 5 25.22 -2.29 9.26
CA MET A 5 25.09 -1.03 8.51
C MET A 5 24.72 -1.28 7.04
N LEU A 6 25.29 -2.31 6.41
CA LEU A 6 25.01 -2.67 5.02
C LEU A 6 23.57 -3.19 4.88
N MET A 7 23.16 -4.10 5.77
CA MET A 7 21.77 -4.59 5.84
C MET A 7 20.76 -3.48 6.11
N ARG A 8 21.04 -2.54 7.03
CA ARG A 8 20.16 -1.39 7.30
C ARG A 8 20.03 -0.46 6.08
N GLY A 9 21.10 -0.25 5.32
CA GLY A 9 21.07 0.51 4.07
C GLY A 9 20.22 -0.17 3.00
N ASP A 10 20.34 -1.49 2.87
CA ASP A 10 19.56 -2.29 1.93
C ASP A 10 18.07 -2.30 2.29
N LEU A 11 17.70 -2.51 3.56
CA LEU A 11 16.29 -2.49 3.98
C LEU A 11 15.63 -1.11 3.78
N ASN A 12 16.34 -0.02 4.04
CA ASN A 12 15.80 1.33 3.83
C ASN A 12 15.53 1.58 2.34
N THR A 13 16.48 1.22 1.48
CA THR A 13 16.35 1.38 0.02
C THR A 13 15.23 0.50 -0.53
N ILE A 14 15.16 -0.76 -0.08
CA ILE A 14 14.08 -1.70 -0.45
C ILE A 14 12.72 -1.13 -0.02
N GLY A 15 12.60 -0.65 1.22
CA GLY A 15 11.37 -0.06 1.73
C GLY A 15 10.95 1.21 0.98
N LEU A 16 11.90 2.01 0.51
CA LEU A 16 11.64 3.20 -0.31
C LEU A 16 11.10 2.82 -1.70
N VAL A 17 11.74 1.85 -2.37
CA VAL A 17 11.29 1.35 -3.67
C VAL A 17 9.90 0.70 -3.56
N LEU A 18 9.65 -0.10 -2.51
CA LEU A 18 8.33 -0.67 -2.24
C LEU A 18 7.26 0.40 -2.00
N GLY A 19 7.58 1.43 -1.21
CA GLY A 19 6.67 2.55 -0.96
C GLY A 19 6.34 3.33 -2.22
N PHE A 20 7.34 3.58 -3.08
CA PHE A 20 7.14 4.25 -4.36
C PHE A 20 6.26 3.42 -5.30
N LEU A 21 6.55 2.12 -5.46
CA LEU A 21 5.73 1.22 -6.28
C LEU A 21 4.30 1.12 -5.77
N GLY A 22 4.10 0.99 -4.46
CA GLY A 22 2.77 0.98 -3.85
C GLY A 22 2.01 2.29 -4.12
N THR A 23 2.69 3.44 -4.06
CA THR A 23 2.11 4.75 -4.37
C THR A 23 1.67 4.84 -5.83
N VAL A 24 2.49 4.35 -6.76
CA VAL A 24 2.15 4.30 -8.19
C VAL A 24 0.91 3.44 -8.42
N VAL A 25 0.81 2.28 -7.78
CA VAL A 25 -0.38 1.41 -7.86
C VAL A 25 -1.62 2.13 -7.32
N VAL A 26 -1.54 2.78 -6.16
CA VAL A 26 -2.69 3.53 -5.61
C VAL A 26 -3.05 4.72 -6.50
N PHE A 27 -2.08 5.39 -7.12
CA PHE A 27 -2.31 6.53 -8.00
C PHE A 27 -3.08 6.14 -9.27
N PHE A 28 -2.68 5.03 -9.93
CA PHE A 28 -3.37 4.57 -11.14
C PHE A 28 -4.73 3.91 -10.86
N PHE A 29 -4.87 3.20 -9.75
CA PHE A 29 -6.10 2.45 -9.43
C PHE A 29 -7.09 3.24 -8.55
N GLY A 30 -6.67 4.38 -8.00
CA GLY A 30 -7.47 5.28 -7.16
C GLY A 30 -7.66 4.76 -5.73
N MET A 31 -7.78 5.65 -4.74
CA MET A 31 -8.01 5.24 -3.35
C MET A 31 -9.44 4.71 -3.14
N PRO A 32 -9.65 3.69 -2.29
CA PRO A 32 -11.00 3.29 -1.91
C PRO A 32 -11.62 4.45 -1.12
N SER A 33 -12.79 4.95 -1.54
CA SER A 33 -13.36 6.13 -0.89
C SER A 33 -13.67 5.83 0.59
N VAL A 34 -13.23 6.71 1.48
CA VAL A 34 -13.40 6.53 2.94
C VAL A 34 -14.89 6.57 3.32
N ASN A 35 -15.71 7.23 2.50
CA ASN A 35 -17.17 7.24 2.62
C ASN A 35 -17.81 5.86 2.40
N VAL A 36 -17.18 4.93 1.66
CA VAL A 36 -17.72 3.56 1.49
C VAL A 36 -17.47 2.67 2.72
N LEU A 37 -16.64 3.10 3.68
CA LEU A 37 -16.42 2.38 4.94
C LEU A 37 -17.36 2.82 6.06
N ASN A 38 -17.87 4.06 6.01
CA ASN A 38 -18.63 4.66 7.11
C ASN A 38 -20.15 4.49 6.97
N GLU A 39 -20.66 4.46 5.74
CA GLU A 39 -22.08 4.28 5.45
C GLU A 39 -22.25 2.94 4.76
N GLY A 40 -23.04 2.04 5.36
CA GLY A 40 -23.24 0.66 4.91
C GLY A 40 -23.24 0.50 3.38
N SER A 41 -22.26 -0.25 2.88
CA SER A 41 -22.15 -0.70 1.48
C SER A 41 -23.25 -1.71 1.11
N TYR A 42 -24.45 -1.56 1.65
CA TYR A 42 -25.60 -2.38 1.33
C TYR A 42 -26.42 -1.81 0.15
N VAL A 43 -26.17 -0.56 -0.27
CA VAL A 43 -27.00 0.07 -1.33
C VAL A 43 -26.18 0.60 -2.52
N ALA A 44 -24.91 1.01 -2.35
CA ALA A 44 -24.15 1.64 -3.45
C ALA A 44 -23.28 0.69 -4.29
N MET A 45 -23.08 -0.56 -3.87
CA MET A 45 -22.37 -1.55 -4.67
C MET A 45 -23.35 -2.23 -5.64
N GLU A 46 -24.01 -1.44 -6.48
CA GLU A 46 -24.71 -1.92 -7.66
C GLU A 46 -23.68 -2.52 -8.64
N ILE A 47 -23.34 -3.78 -8.35
CA ILE A 47 -23.09 -4.91 -9.26
C ILE A 47 -22.42 -4.54 -10.61
N THR A 48 -21.27 -3.88 -10.56
CA THR A 48 -20.33 -3.92 -11.68
C THR A 48 -19.07 -4.67 -11.26
N PRO A 49 -18.78 -5.88 -11.79
CA PRO A 49 -17.66 -6.72 -11.35
C PRO A 49 -16.30 -6.02 -11.50
N LYS A 50 -16.21 -5.05 -12.43
CA LYS A 50 -15.01 -4.23 -12.65
C LYS A 50 -14.64 -3.41 -11.41
N MET A 51 -15.61 -2.83 -10.70
CA MET A 51 -15.36 -1.94 -9.55
C MET A 51 -14.75 -2.67 -8.33
N ARG A 52 -15.10 -3.96 -8.17
CA ARG A 52 -14.59 -4.82 -7.09
C ARG A 52 -13.10 -5.09 -7.27
N LEU A 53 -12.66 -5.30 -8.51
CA LEU A 53 -11.25 -5.50 -8.83
C LEU A 53 -10.42 -4.25 -8.52
N TYR A 54 -10.88 -3.06 -8.90
CA TYR A 54 -10.19 -1.79 -8.57
C TYR A 54 -10.07 -1.58 -7.05
N SER A 55 -11.13 -1.88 -6.29
CA SER A 55 -11.09 -1.79 -4.82
C SER A 55 -10.09 -2.74 -4.18
N TRP A 56 -9.98 -3.98 -4.70
CA TRP A 56 -9.00 -4.95 -4.22
C TRP A 56 -7.57 -4.55 -4.58
N ILE A 57 -7.32 -4.11 -5.81
CA ILE A 57 -6.00 -3.66 -6.26
C ILE A 57 -5.55 -2.43 -5.47
N SER A 58 -6.47 -1.50 -5.19
CA SER A 58 -6.18 -0.34 -4.38
C SER A 58 -5.82 -0.68 -2.93
N ARG A 59 -6.52 -1.66 -2.33
CA ARG A 59 -6.17 -2.21 -1.01
C ARG A 59 -4.79 -2.87 -1.00
N LEU A 60 -4.43 -3.58 -2.07
CA LEU A 60 -3.10 -4.17 -2.23
C LEU A 60 -2.02 -3.08 -2.36
N GLY A 61 -2.29 -2.01 -3.11
CA GLY A 61 -1.39 -0.86 -3.22
C GLY A 61 -1.15 -0.19 -1.86
N LEU A 62 -2.21 0.03 -1.08
CA LEU A 62 -2.09 0.54 0.29
C LEU A 62 -1.31 -0.41 1.21
N GLY A 63 -1.51 -1.72 1.07
CA GLY A 63 -0.74 -2.74 1.79
C GLY A 63 0.76 -2.70 1.45
N LEU A 64 1.10 -2.54 0.16
CA LEU A 64 2.49 -2.39 -0.29
C LEU A 64 3.16 -1.14 0.31
N ILE A 65 2.45 -0.02 0.36
CA ILE A 65 2.94 1.21 1.01
C ILE A 65 3.18 0.97 2.50
N ALA A 66 2.24 0.34 3.20
CA ALA A 66 2.37 0.02 4.62
C ALA A 66 3.57 -0.90 4.90
N ILE A 67 3.78 -1.92 4.06
CA ILE A 67 4.94 -2.82 4.17
C ILE A 67 6.25 -2.07 3.88
N GLY A 68 6.26 -1.19 2.88
CA GLY A 68 7.42 -0.34 2.57
C GLY A 68 7.82 0.53 3.77
N PHE A 69 6.85 1.18 4.42
CA PHE A 69 7.09 1.94 5.65
C PHE A 69 7.52 1.06 6.83
N ALA A 70 6.92 -0.11 7.02
CA ALA A 70 7.33 -1.04 8.07
C ALA A 70 8.79 -1.50 7.89
N CYS A 71 9.21 -1.74 6.65
CA CYS A 71 10.58 -2.10 6.31
C CYS A 71 11.57 -0.95 6.60
N GLN A 72 11.19 0.30 6.27
CA GLN A 72 11.99 1.49 6.62
C GLN A 72 12.09 1.70 8.14
N LEU A 73 10.98 1.53 8.87
CA LEU A 73 10.96 1.66 10.34
C LEU A 73 11.85 0.60 11.01
N SER A 74 11.87 -0.63 10.49
CA SER A 74 12.76 -1.70 10.97
C SER A 74 14.23 -1.45 10.63
N ALA A 75 14.54 -0.63 9.62
CA ALA A 75 15.91 -0.26 9.28
C ALA A 75 16.43 0.92 10.13
N ILE A 76 15.52 1.82 10.53
CA ILE A 76 15.79 2.99 11.36
C ILE A 76 15.84 2.66 12.87
N GLY A 77 15.04 1.70 13.35
CA GLY A 77 15.08 1.18 14.73
C GLY A 77 16.27 0.27 14.98
#